data_AF-A0A3A0UKF7-F1
#
_entry.id   AF-A0A3A0UKF7-F1
#
_cell.length_a   1.000
_cell.length_b   1.000
_cell.length_c   1.000
_cell.angle_alpha   90.00
_cell.angle_beta   90.00
_cell.angle_gamma   90.00
#
_symmetry.space_group_name_H-M   'P 1'
#
loop_
_entity.id
_entity.type
_entity.pdbx_description
1 polymer ?
#
loop_
_entity_poly.entity_id
_entity_poly.type
_entity_poly.pdbx_seq_one_letter_code
_entity_poly.pdbx_strand_id
1 'polypeptide(L)'
;LLIVSRILGGFSAGMVMPGVTGMIADISVGRDKAKNFGYMSAIINSGFILGPGMGGFLAEFSHRLPFYVAGFSGCVALILSIALIKNPKNSTQDGFTQYQPELLSKINWKVFLTPIILTLVLAFGLSAFETLFPLYTADKAHYSPLDISFAITGGGIAGAIFQVFFFDKFMKHFKELTFI
;
A
#
# COMPACT_ATOMS: atom_id res chain seq x y z
N LEU A 1 18.59 2.34 18.00
CA LEU A 1 17.93 1.06 17.64
C LEU A 1 16.63 1.27 16.85
N LEU A 2 15.69 2.09 17.34
CA LEU A 2 14.43 2.39 16.63
C LEU A 2 14.62 3.01 15.23
N ILE A 3 15.53 3.98 15.07
CA ILE A 3 15.80 4.61 13.76
C ILE A 3 16.36 3.58 12.76
N VAL A 4 17.27 2.70 13.21
CA VAL A 4 17.82 1.63 12.37
C VAL A 4 16.72 0.66 11.93
N SER A 5 15.81 0.27 12.83
CA SER A 5 14.65 -0.54 12.44
C SER A 5 13.72 0.16 11.45
N ARG A 6 13.61 1.48 11.50
CA ARG A 6 12.82 2.26 10.53
C ARG A 6 13.48 2.33 9.16
N ILE A 7 14.79 2.48 9.11
CA ILE A 7 15.55 2.43 7.85
C ILE A 7 15.40 1.05 7.20
N LEU A 8 15.59 -0.03 7.97
CA LEU A 8 15.41 -1.39 7.47
C LEU A 8 13.97 -1.66 7.02
N GLY A 9 12.98 -1.20 7.80
CA GLY A 9 11.57 -1.31 7.42
C GLY A 9 11.24 -0.55 6.14
N GLY A 10 11.80 0.65 5.97
CA GLY A 10 11.64 1.45 4.75
C GLY A 10 12.30 0.79 3.53
N PHE A 11 13.51 0.27 3.69
CA PHE A 11 14.21 -0.46 2.63
C PHE A 11 13.43 -1.71 2.19
N SER A 12 12.92 -2.49 3.16
CA SER A 12 12.07 -3.64 2.89
C SER A 12 10.78 -3.25 2.15
N ALA A 13 10.07 -2.22 2.63
CA ALA A 13 8.84 -1.75 1.97
C ALA A 13 9.10 -1.28 0.53
N GLY A 14 10.24 -0.61 0.29
CA GLY A 14 10.65 -0.15 -1.04
C GLY A 14 10.96 -1.29 -2.02
N MET A 15 11.37 -2.47 -1.53
CA MET A 15 11.62 -3.64 -2.38
C MET A 15 10.36 -4.47 -2.63
N VAL A 16 9.48 -4.57 -1.63
CA VAL A 16 8.32 -5.47 -1.68
C VAL A 16 7.29 -5.02 -2.72
N MET A 17 6.90 -3.75 -2.72
CA MET A 17 5.89 -3.23 -3.65
C MET A 17 6.26 -3.43 -5.14
N PRO A 18 7.43 -3.01 -5.63
CA PRO A 18 7.83 -3.24 -7.02
C PRO A 18 8.03 -4.73 -7.32
N GLY A 19 8.53 -5.52 -6.37
CA GLY A 19 8.69 -6.97 -6.53
C GLY A 19 7.34 -7.68 -6.71
N VAL A 20 6.35 -7.38 -5.87
CA VAL A 20 5.00 -7.98 -5.94
C VAL A 20 4.27 -7.55 -7.19
N THR A 21 4.28 -6.26 -7.52
CA THR A 21 3.63 -5.73 -8.73
C THR A 21 4.27 -6.29 -10.01
N GLY A 22 5.60 -6.44 -10.03
CA GLY A 22 6.32 -7.09 -11.12
C GLY A 22 5.97 -8.57 -11.27
N MET A 23 6.00 -9.34 -10.18
CA MET A 23 5.62 -10.76 -10.21
C MET A 23 4.17 -10.96 -10.69
N ILE A 24 3.24 -10.12 -10.23
CA ILE A 24 1.85 -10.18 -10.69
C ILE A 24 1.76 -9.82 -12.17
N ALA A 25 2.52 -8.84 -12.65
CA ALA A 25 2.57 -8.48 -14.06
C ALA A 25 3.10 -9.63 -14.93
N ASP A 26 4.12 -10.36 -14.46
CA ASP A 26 4.74 -11.46 -15.18
C ASP A 26 3.86 -12.72 -15.22
N ILE A 27 3.12 -12.99 -14.14
CA ILE A 27 2.21 -14.15 -14.04
C ILE A 27 0.88 -13.88 -14.77
N SER A 28 0.47 -12.62 -14.91
CA SER A 28 -0.82 -12.25 -15.49
C SER A 28 -0.79 -12.18 -17.02
N VAL A 29 -1.41 -13.15 -17.70
CA VAL A 29 -1.52 -13.16 -19.16
C VAL A 29 -2.83 -12.50 -19.61
N GLY A 30 -2.72 -11.50 -20.50
CA GLY A 30 -3.86 -10.95 -21.25
C GLY A 30 -5.00 -10.37 -20.39
N ARG A 31 -6.20 -10.95 -20.52
CA ARG A 31 -7.47 -10.42 -19.99
C ARG A 31 -7.59 -10.55 -18.46
N ASP A 32 -6.82 -11.43 -17.82
CA ASP A 32 -6.84 -11.63 -16.37
C ASP A 32 -5.97 -10.63 -15.60
N LYS A 33 -5.19 -9.79 -16.29
CA LYS A 33 -4.31 -8.79 -15.65
C LYS A 33 -5.10 -7.81 -14.79
N ALA A 34 -6.21 -7.25 -15.29
CA ALA A 34 -7.05 -6.34 -14.51
C ALA A 34 -7.63 -7.03 -13.26
N LYS A 35 -7.97 -8.32 -13.35
CA LYS A 35 -8.50 -9.10 -12.23
C LYS A 35 -7.44 -9.35 -11.15
N ASN A 36 -6.24 -9.73 -11.56
CA ASN A 36 -5.12 -9.98 -10.64
C ASN A 36 -4.63 -8.71 -9.94
N PHE A 37 -4.54 -7.59 -10.67
CA PHE A 37 -4.29 -6.28 -10.07
C PHE A 37 -5.44 -5.83 -9.15
N GLY A 38 -6.69 -6.18 -9.48
CA GLY A 38 -7.85 -5.97 -8.60
C GLY A 38 -7.73 -6.73 -7.27
N TYR A 39 -7.33 -8.00 -7.29
CA TYR A 39 -7.07 -8.77 -6.07
C TYR A 39 -5.94 -8.17 -5.24
N MET A 40 -4.85 -7.72 -5.89
CA MET A 40 -3.76 -7.03 -5.21
C MET A 40 -4.27 -5.79 -4.46
N SER A 41 -5.04 -4.93 -5.13
CA SER A 41 -5.64 -3.75 -4.50
C SER A 41 -6.60 -4.11 -3.36
N ALA A 42 -7.38 -5.19 -3.50
CA ALA A 42 -8.29 -5.65 -2.44
C ALA A 42 -7.53 -6.11 -1.19
N ILE A 43 -6.42 -6.84 -1.36
CA ILE A 43 -5.56 -7.30 -0.25
C ILE A 43 -4.92 -6.10 0.46
N ILE A 44 -4.38 -5.13 -0.30
CA ILE A 44 -3.76 -3.93 0.26
C ILE A 44 -4.78 -3.12 1.08
N ASN A 45 -5.97 -2.87 0.55
CA ASN A 45 -7.03 -2.15 1.27
C ASN A 45 -7.48 -2.91 2.52
N SER A 46 -7.64 -4.23 2.41
CA SER A 46 -8.03 -5.07 3.56
C SER A 46 -6.96 -5.00 4.66
N GLY A 47 -5.68 -5.07 4.31
CA GLY A 47 -4.57 -4.92 5.25
C GLY A 47 -4.52 -3.53 5.88
N PHE A 48 -4.78 -2.47 5.11
CA PHE A 48 -4.82 -1.10 5.60
C PHE A 48 -5.97 -0.87 6.59
N ILE A 49 -7.11 -1.52 6.40
CA ILE A 49 -8.25 -1.46 7.33
C ILE A 49 -7.97 -2.26 8.61
N LEU A 50 -7.50 -3.49 8.46
CA LEU A 50 -7.27 -4.42 9.58
C LEU A 50 -6.05 -4.02 10.42
N GLY A 51 -5.05 -3.41 9.81
CA GLY A 51 -3.78 -3.06 10.45
C GLY A 51 -3.92 -2.17 11.69
N PRO A 52 -4.50 -0.96 11.58
CA PRO A 52 -4.71 -0.08 12.73
C PRO A 52 -5.63 -0.68 13.79
N GLY A 53 -6.66 -1.42 13.37
CA GLY A 53 -7.65 -2.04 14.26
C GLY A 53 -7.01 -3.11 15.14
N MET A 54 -6.30 -4.06 14.54
CA MET A 54 -5.54 -5.06 15.28
C MET A 54 -4.37 -4.43 16.05
N GLY A 55 -3.67 -3.48 15.44
CA GLY A 55 -2.50 -2.82 16.03
C GLY A 55 -2.84 -2.04 17.31
N GLY A 56 -3.96 -1.30 17.33
CA GLY A 56 -4.39 -0.54 18.50
C GLY A 56 -4.93 -1.42 19.61
N PHE A 57 -5.73 -2.44 19.26
CA PHE A 57 -6.21 -3.41 20.25
C PHE A 57 -5.05 -4.09 20.98
N LEU A 58 -4.00 -4.48 20.25
CA LEU A 58 -2.81 -5.07 20.86
C LEU A 58 -1.96 -4.05 21.64
N ALA A 59 -1.96 -2.79 21.24
CA ALA A 59 -1.19 -1.72 21.89
C ALA A 59 -1.74 -1.35 23.28
N GLU A 60 -3.03 -1.60 23.53
CA GLU A 60 -3.65 -1.38 24.84
C GLU A 60 -3.17 -2.37 25.90
N PHE A 61 -3.04 -3.66 25.54
CA PHE A 61 -2.49 -4.68 26.45
C PHE A 61 -0.99 -4.47 26.69
N SER A 62 -0.23 -4.14 25.65
CA SER A 62 1.17 -3.79 25.79
C SER A 62 1.66 -3.07 24.54
N HIS A 63 2.36 -1.96 24.73
CA HIS A 63 3.01 -1.21 23.65
C HIS A 63 4.00 -2.03 22.81
N ARG A 64 4.46 -3.20 23.30
CA ARG A 64 5.40 -4.09 22.60
C ARG A 64 4.71 -5.20 21.79
N LEU A 65 3.48 -5.56 22.13
CA LEU A 65 2.76 -6.67 21.48
C LEU A 65 2.53 -6.48 19.97
N PRO A 66 2.17 -5.28 19.48
CA PRO A 66 2.00 -5.05 18.05
C PRO A 66 3.26 -5.40 17.25
N PHE A 67 4.44 -5.11 17.80
CA PHE A 67 5.72 -5.39 17.14
C PHE A 67 6.04 -6.88 17.08
N TYR A 68 5.73 -7.64 18.13
CA TYR A 68 5.91 -9.10 18.12
C TYR A 68 4.97 -9.78 17.12
N VAL A 69 3.70 -9.35 17.07
CA VAL A 69 2.72 -9.90 16.13
C VAL A 69 3.03 -9.52 14.69
N ALA A 70 3.47 -8.28 14.45
CA ALA A 70 3.96 -7.86 13.13
C ALA A 70 5.21 -8.64 12.69
N GLY A 71 6.14 -8.90 13.62
CA GLY A 71 7.31 -9.73 13.34
C GLY A 71 6.94 -11.18 13.01
N PHE A 72 6.03 -11.78 13.79
CA PHE A 72 5.56 -13.14 13.56
C PHE A 72 4.80 -13.27 12.23
N SER A 73 3.88 -12.34 11.93
CA SER A 73 3.15 -12.33 10.66
C SER A 73 4.09 -12.13 9.47
N GLY A 74 5.14 -11.31 9.62
CA GLY A 74 6.21 -11.17 8.64
C GLY A 74 6.98 -12.47 8.40
N CYS A 75 7.35 -13.19 9.45
CA CYS A 75 7.98 -14.51 9.33
C CYS A 75 7.07 -15.53 8.64
N VAL A 76 5.78 -15.57 8.99
CA VAL A 76 4.79 -16.44 8.33
C VAL A 76 4.66 -16.06 6.86
N ALA A 77 4.56 -14.78 6.52
CA ALA A 77 4.50 -14.30 5.15
C ALA A 77 5.77 -14.68 4.37
N LEU A 78 6.94 -14.62 4.99
CA LEU A 78 8.20 -15.06 4.39
C LEU A 78 8.21 -16.56 4.12
N ILE A 79 7.78 -17.38 5.09
CA ILE A 79 7.72 -18.84 4.93
C ILE A 79 6.72 -19.21 3.82
N LEU A 80 5.54 -18.59 3.82
CA LEU A 80 4.54 -18.79 2.78
C LEU A 80 5.05 -18.33 1.42
N SER A 81 5.73 -17.18 1.36
CA SER A 81 6.35 -16.69 0.13
C SER A 81 7.36 -17.71 -0.41
N ILE A 82 8.28 -18.22 0.41
CA ILE A 82 9.26 -19.23 -0.03
C ILE A 82 8.59 -20.55 -0.43
N ALA A 83 7.55 -20.98 0.29
CA ALA A 83 6.88 -22.25 0.02
C ALA A 83 5.97 -22.21 -1.22
N LEU A 84 5.27 -21.09 -1.43
CA LEU A 84 4.24 -20.93 -2.47
C LEU A 84 4.80 -20.30 -3.75
N ILE A 85 5.79 -19.40 -3.65
CA ILE A 85 6.54 -18.87 -4.80
C ILE A 85 7.54 -19.93 -5.24
N LYS A 86 7.01 -21.01 -5.81
CA LYS A 86 7.82 -22.03 -6.47
C LYS A 86 7.96 -21.63 -7.94
N ASN A 87 9.04 -20.89 -8.22
CA ASN A 87 9.58 -20.54 -9.54
C ASN A 87 8.54 -20.28 -10.65
N PRO A 88 8.15 -19.03 -10.94
CA PRO A 88 7.55 -18.73 -12.24
C PRO A 88 8.52 -19.22 -13.32
N LYS A 89 8.04 -20.16 -14.14
CA LYS A 89 8.81 -20.96 -15.13
C LYS A 89 9.50 -20.14 -16.23
N ASN A 90 9.37 -18.82 -16.22
CA ASN A 90 10.08 -17.95 -17.14
C ASN A 90 11.12 -17.22 -16.33
N SER A 91 12.26 -17.89 -16.11
CA SER A 91 13.52 -17.21 -15.88
C SER A 91 13.64 -16.14 -16.96
N THR A 92 13.52 -14.88 -16.60
CA THR A 92 14.10 -13.80 -17.41
C THR A 92 15.60 -14.07 -17.39
N GLN A 93 16.06 -14.86 -18.35
CA GLN A 93 17.49 -15.12 -18.61
C GLN A 93 18.17 -13.92 -19.26
N ASP A 94 17.43 -12.84 -19.49
CA ASP A 94 18.01 -11.58 -19.90
C ASP A 94 18.41 -10.83 -18.64
N GLY A 95 19.72 -10.81 -18.38
CA GLY A 95 20.33 -10.08 -17.28
C GLY A 95 19.86 -8.63 -17.20
N PHE A 96 20.14 -7.97 -16.06
CA PHE A 96 19.81 -6.55 -15.80
C PHE A 96 19.78 -5.75 -17.10
N THR A 97 18.57 -5.43 -17.57
CA THR A 97 18.38 -4.79 -18.87
C THR A 97 19.24 -3.55 -18.89
N GLN A 98 20.20 -3.52 -19.81
CA GLN A 98 21.19 -2.46 -19.92
C GLN A 98 20.47 -1.11 -19.90
N TYR A 99 20.85 -0.24 -18.96
CA TYR A 99 20.26 1.09 -18.76
C TYR A 99 20.22 1.81 -20.11
N GLN A 100 19.05 1.89 -20.74
CA GLN A 100 18.86 2.54 -22.02
C GLN A 100 18.45 4.00 -21.77
N PRO A 101 19.38 4.96 -21.84
CA PRO A 101 19.11 6.38 -21.56
C PRO A 101 18.10 7.00 -22.55
N GLU A 102 17.79 6.32 -23.66
CA GLU A 102 16.78 6.74 -24.64
C GLU A 102 15.34 6.69 -24.09
N LEU A 103 15.07 5.88 -23.07
CA LEU A 103 13.76 5.86 -22.41
C LEU A 103 13.54 7.12 -21.56
N LEU A 104 14.61 7.71 -21.00
CA LEU A 104 14.56 8.94 -20.23
C LEU A 104 14.41 10.18 -21.12
N SER A 105 14.95 10.14 -22.35
CA SER A 105 14.88 11.26 -23.30
C SER A 105 13.53 11.37 -24.02
N LYS A 106 12.76 10.26 -24.10
CA LYS A 106 11.38 10.24 -24.63
C LYS A 106 10.31 10.59 -23.60
N ILE A 107 10.66 10.71 -22.32
CA ILE A 107 9.70 11.14 -21.28
C ILE A 107 9.41 12.62 -21.49
N ASN A 108 8.15 12.92 -21.82
CA ASN A 108 7.69 14.29 -21.86
C ASN A 108 7.60 14.83 -20.42
N TRP A 109 8.73 15.34 -19.93
CA TRP A 109 8.94 15.68 -18.52
C TRP A 109 7.83 16.58 -17.97
N LYS A 110 7.26 17.50 -18.76
CA LYS A 110 6.13 18.34 -18.31
C LYS A 110 4.86 17.54 -18.00
N VAL A 111 4.52 16.56 -18.83
CA VAL A 111 3.32 15.70 -18.65
C VAL A 111 3.55 14.67 -17.53
N PHE A 112 4.81 14.30 -17.28
CA PHE A 112 5.19 13.39 -16.20
C PHE A 112 5.31 14.10 -14.84
N LEU A 113 5.79 15.35 -14.81
CA LEU A 113 5.99 16.10 -13.58
C LEU A 113 4.67 16.44 -12.89
N THR A 114 3.62 16.78 -13.66
CA THR A 114 2.30 17.15 -13.11
C THR A 114 1.69 16.05 -12.23
N PRO A 115 1.50 14.79 -12.70
CA PRO A 115 0.96 13.72 -11.86
C PRO A 115 1.91 13.34 -10.72
N ILE A 116 3.23 13.46 -10.89
CA ILE A 116 4.19 13.20 -9.81
C ILE A 116 4.05 14.22 -8.68
N ILE A 117 4.05 15.52 -9.01
CA ILE A 117 3.90 16.56 -7.99
C ILE A 117 2.53 16.43 -7.32
N LEU A 118 1.47 16.19 -8.10
CA LEU A 118 0.13 16.01 -7.56
C LEU A 118 0.06 14.81 -6.61
N THR A 119 0.57 13.64 -7.01
CA THR A 119 0.59 12.44 -6.15
C THR A 119 1.49 12.62 -4.94
N LEU A 120 2.60 13.33 -5.05
CA LEU A 120 3.49 13.65 -3.94
C LEU A 120 2.78 14.53 -2.91
N VAL A 121 2.12 15.61 -3.35
CA VAL A 121 1.37 16.51 -2.46
C VAL A 121 0.25 15.76 -1.75
N LEU A 122 -0.50 14.93 -2.48
CA LEU A 122 -1.58 14.11 -1.90
C LEU A 122 -1.04 13.07 -0.91
N ALA A 123 0.01 12.34 -1.27
CA ALA A 123 0.63 11.35 -0.40
C ALA A 123 1.24 11.99 0.86
N PHE A 124 1.86 13.16 0.72
CA PHE A 124 2.40 13.91 1.85
C PHE A 124 1.28 14.41 2.77
N GLY A 125 0.19 14.94 2.21
CA GLY A 125 -0.98 15.36 2.97
C GLY A 125 -1.61 14.21 3.76
N LEU A 126 -1.76 13.04 3.12
CA LEU A 126 -2.27 11.84 3.77
C LEU A 126 -1.34 11.35 4.88
N SER A 127 -0.03 11.28 4.61
CA SER A 127 0.98 10.85 5.59
C SER A 127 1.06 11.79 6.81
N ALA A 128 0.96 13.10 6.58
CA ALA A 128 0.90 14.11 7.63
C ALA A 128 -0.39 13.95 8.46
N PHE A 129 -1.53 13.72 7.81
CA PHE A 129 -2.80 13.46 8.50
C PHE A 129 -2.72 12.20 9.36
N GLU A 130 -2.24 11.08 8.82
CA GLU A 130 -2.07 9.82 9.56
C GLU A 130 -1.14 9.95 10.77
N THR A 131 -0.15 10.83 10.70
CA THR A 131 0.79 11.05 11.81
C THR A 131 0.24 12.01 12.85
N LEU A 132 -0.36 13.12 12.41
CA LEU A 132 -0.83 14.18 13.29
C LEU A 132 -2.18 13.86 13.95
N PHE A 133 -3.08 13.14 13.27
CA PHE A 133 -4.41 12.83 13.80
C PHE A 133 -4.35 11.97 15.08
N PRO A 134 -3.61 10.85 15.15
CA PRO A 134 -3.41 10.09 16.38
C PRO A 134 -2.74 10.92 17.48
N LEU A 135 -1.74 11.73 17.11
CA LEU A 135 -0.97 12.52 18.07
C LEU A 135 -1.83 13.63 18.69
N TYR A 136 -2.62 14.32 17.86
CA TYR A 136 -3.53 15.38 18.29
C TYR A 136 -4.67 14.84 19.15
N THR A 137 -5.28 13.71 18.76
CA THR A 137 -6.37 13.09 19.53
C THR A 137 -5.88 12.49 20.84
N ALA A 138 -4.65 11.97 20.89
CA ALA A 138 -4.03 11.53 22.14
C ALA A 138 -3.76 12.69 23.11
N ASP A 139 -3.26 13.83 22.63
CA ASP A 139 -2.87 14.98 23.46
C ASP A 139 -4.08 15.81 23.93
N LYS A 140 -5.01 16.13 23.02
CA LYS A 140 -6.15 17.04 23.30
C LYS A 140 -7.39 16.34 23.81
N ALA A 141 -7.63 15.09 23.40
CA ALA A 141 -8.86 14.37 23.72
C ALA A 141 -8.64 13.25 24.76
N HIS A 142 -7.41 13.03 25.22
CA HIS A 142 -7.03 11.92 26.11
C HIS A 142 -7.51 10.54 25.61
N TYR A 143 -7.64 10.38 24.30
CA TYR A 143 -8.13 9.14 23.71
C TYR A 143 -7.15 7.99 23.94
N SER A 144 -7.70 6.83 24.30
CA SER A 144 -6.92 5.60 24.42
C SER A 144 -6.44 5.16 23.02
N PRO A 145 -5.33 4.43 22.89
CA PRO A 145 -4.90 3.82 21.63
C PRO A 145 -6.03 3.03 20.93
N LEU A 146 -6.97 2.48 21.70
CA LEU A 146 -8.14 1.78 21.18
C LEU A 146 -9.11 2.71 20.43
N ASP A 147 -9.43 3.88 20.99
CA ASP A 147 -10.39 4.82 20.40
C ASP A 147 -9.86 5.39 19.07
N ILE A 148 -8.56 5.67 19.03
CA ILE A 148 -7.86 6.13 17.83
C ILE A 148 -7.92 5.04 16.75
N SER A 149 -7.68 3.78 17.13
CA SER A 149 -7.77 2.67 16.19
C SER A 149 -9.19 2.41 15.71
N PHE A 150 -10.20 2.52 16.56
CA PHE A 150 -11.60 2.46 16.13
C PHE A 150 -11.94 3.60 15.16
N ALA A 151 -11.46 4.82 15.42
CA ALA A 151 -11.69 5.97 14.54
C ALA A 151 -11.01 5.79 13.17
N ILE A 152 -9.76 5.33 13.15
CA ILE A 152 -9.00 5.14 11.90
C ILE A 152 -9.53 3.93 11.12
N THR A 153 -9.75 2.79 11.77
CA THR A 153 -10.31 1.60 11.11
C THR A 153 -11.75 1.85 10.67
N GLY A 154 -12.58 2.48 11.50
CA GLY A 154 -13.95 2.86 11.14
C GLY A 154 -13.97 3.84 9.96
N GLY A 155 -13.10 4.86 9.99
CA GLY A 155 -12.92 5.81 8.89
C GLY A 155 -12.42 5.13 7.61
N GLY A 156 -11.51 4.16 7.72
CA GLY A 156 -11.01 3.37 6.60
C GLY A 156 -12.07 2.46 5.99
N ILE A 157 -12.89 1.79 6.81
CA ILE A 157 -14.03 0.97 6.34
C ILE A 157 -15.07 1.85 5.66
N ALA A 158 -15.47 2.95 6.30
CA ALA A 158 -16.40 3.90 5.71
C ALA A 158 -15.85 4.43 4.39
N GLY A 159 -14.58 4.85 4.36
CA GLY A 159 -13.88 5.28 3.17
C GLY A 159 -13.86 4.22 2.07
N ALA A 160 -13.61 2.96 2.39
CA ALA A 160 -13.63 1.86 1.42
C ALA A 160 -15.05 1.57 0.88
N ILE A 161 -16.08 1.61 1.74
CA ILE A 161 -17.47 1.47 1.33
C ILE A 161 -17.87 2.63 0.42
N PHE A 162 -17.53 3.87 0.82
CA PHE A 162 -17.75 5.06 0.02
C PHE A 162 -17.01 4.95 -1.32
N GLN A 163 -15.76 4.51 -1.32
CA GLN A 163 -14.98 4.31 -2.53
C GLN A 163 -15.66 3.30 -3.43
N VAL A 164 -16.06 2.11 -2.97
CA VAL A 164 -16.73 1.13 -3.84
C VAL A 164 -18.07 1.66 -4.39
N PHE A 165 -18.90 2.28 -3.54
CA PHE A 165 -20.23 2.74 -3.94
C PHE A 165 -20.18 3.98 -4.85
N PHE A 166 -19.36 4.97 -4.52
CA PHE A 166 -19.19 6.16 -5.33
C PHE A 166 -18.33 5.93 -6.56
N PHE A 167 -17.31 5.06 -6.50
CA PHE A 167 -16.46 4.81 -7.67
C PHE A 167 -17.28 4.19 -8.81
N ASP A 168 -18.13 3.20 -8.53
CA ASP A 168 -19.03 2.65 -9.55
C ASP A 168 -20.01 3.69 -10.10
N LYS A 169 -20.53 4.58 -9.24
CA LYS A 169 -21.45 5.65 -9.64
C LYS A 169 -20.75 6.75 -10.45
N PHE A 170 -19.55 7.14 -10.05
CA PHE A 170 -18.73 8.18 -10.65
C PHE A 170 -18.15 7.70 -11.99
N MET A 171 -17.69 6.46 -12.07
CA MET A 171 -17.23 5.85 -13.33
C MET A 171 -18.38 5.68 -14.33
N LYS A 172 -19.61 5.39 -13.88
CA LYS A 172 -20.78 5.40 -14.76
C LYS A 172 -21.12 6.81 -15.26
N HIS A 173 -20.92 7.84 -14.44
CA HIS A 173 -21.16 9.24 -14.82
C HIS A 173 -20.04 9.81 -15.71
N PHE A 174 -18.78 9.44 -15.47
CA PHE A 174 -17.61 9.89 -16.24
C PHE A 174 -17.33 9.06 -17.50
N LYS A 175 -17.97 7.90 -17.68
CA LYS A 175 -18.03 7.24 -19.00
C LYS A 175 -18.65 8.13 -20.08
N GLU A 176 -19.44 9.14 -19.71
CA GLU A 176 -19.94 10.14 -20.66
C GLU A 176 -18.90 11.22 -21.02
N LEU A 177 -17.77 11.32 -20.30
CA LEU A 177 -16.77 12.39 -20.46
C LEU A 177 -15.35 11.88 -20.77
N THR A 178 -15.19 10.64 -21.22
CA THR A 178 -13.89 10.15 -21.72
C THR A 178 -14.03 9.53 -23.10
N PHE A 179 -14.13 10.40 -24.10
CA PHE A 179 -13.58 10.17 -25.43
C PHE A 179 -13.22 11.54 -26.04
N ILE A 180 -12.01 12.03 -25.75
CA ILE A 180 -11.07 12.70 -26.65
C ILE A 180 -9.68 12.36 -26.11
#